data_AF-A0A969RBM2-F1
#
_entry.id   AF-A0A969RBM2-F1
#
_cell.length_a   1.000
_cell.length_b   1.000
_cell.length_c   1.000
_cell.angle_alpha   90.00
_cell.angle_beta   90.00
_cell.angle_gamma   90.00
#
_symmetry.space_group_name_H-M   'P 1'
#
loop_
_entity.id
_entity.type
_entity.pdbx_description
1 polymer ?
#
loop_
_entity_poly.entity_id
_entity_poly.type
_entity_poly.pdbx_seq_one_letter_code
_entity_poly.pdbx_strand_id
1 'polypeptide(L)'
;MMSPIHIRQRAQQLLEQLPTQSLPKAIEFLEVLAQESSQPSEMNPQTRETDLLAVIQRRLPPNEQARLNDLRQRNETGTLSELEHQELLKYIERIELQDAERAAALIELAQLRQVPLEEVLDAFLPVNRVA
;
A
#
# COMPACT_ATOMS: atom_id res chain seq x y z
N MET A 1 22.55 -18.58 20.56
CA MET A 1 21.78 -17.37 20.24
C MET A 1 20.93 -17.01 21.45
N MET A 2 21.03 -15.80 22.00
CA MET A 2 20.18 -15.37 23.12
C MET A 2 18.74 -15.17 22.63
N SER A 3 17.74 -15.61 23.39
CA SER A 3 16.34 -15.34 23.01
C SER A 3 16.03 -13.83 23.18
N PRO A 4 15.04 -13.28 22.44
CA PRO A 4 14.70 -11.85 22.50
C PRO A 4 14.41 -11.31 23.91
N ILE A 5 13.85 -12.15 24.77
CA ILE A 5 13.58 -11.84 26.19
C ILE A 5 14.90 -11.62 26.94
N HIS A 6 15.89 -12.48 26.73
CA HIS A 6 17.20 -12.38 27.38
C HIS A 6 18.02 -11.18 26.87
N ILE A 7 17.85 -10.78 25.60
CA ILE A 7 18.50 -9.59 25.03
C ILE A 7 17.96 -8.32 25.70
N ARG A 8 16.64 -8.21 25.85
CA ARG A 8 15.99 -7.06 26.49
C ARG A 8 16.37 -6.94 27.98
N GLN A 9 16.35 -8.06 28.69
CA GLN A 9 16.78 -8.10 30.10
C GLN A 9 18.25 -7.68 30.25
N ARG A 10 19.13 -8.13 29.35
CA ARG A 10 20.54 -7.75 29.38
C ARG A 10 20.74 -6.26 29.11
N ALA A 11 19.99 -5.66 28.18
CA ALA A 11 20.07 -4.23 27.90
C ALA A 11 19.63 -3.38 29.11
N GLN A 12 18.56 -3.78 29.80
CA GLN A 12 18.10 -3.10 31.02
C GLN A 12 19.15 -3.13 32.12
N GLN A 13 19.76 -4.30 32.38
CA GLN A 13 20.83 -4.43 33.38
C GLN A 13 22.04 -3.54 33.06
N LEU A 14 22.41 -3.41 31.79
CA LEU A 14 23.53 -2.56 31.39
C LEU A 14 23.21 -1.07 31.59
N LEU A 15 21.97 -0.65 31.32
CA LEU A 15 21.53 0.72 31.56
C LEU A 15 21.53 1.08 33.05
N GLU A 16 21.12 0.16 33.93
CA GLU A 16 21.15 0.35 35.38
C GLU A 16 22.57 0.48 35.95
N GLN A 17 23.56 -0.15 35.29
CA GLN A 17 24.96 -0.16 35.71
C GLN A 17 25.77 1.01 35.12
N LEU A 18 25.20 1.81 34.21
CA LEU A 18 25.91 2.91 33.59
C LEU A 18 26.06 4.11 34.55
N PRO A 19 27.25 4.73 34.61
CA PRO A 19 27.44 5.94 35.39
C PRO A 19 26.67 7.11 34.76
N THR A 20 26.17 8.03 35.59
CA THR A 20 25.29 9.14 35.17
C THR A 20 25.87 9.97 34.02
N GLN A 21 27.19 10.17 33.99
CA GLN A 21 27.91 10.88 32.93
C GLN A 21 27.87 10.21 31.54
N SER A 22 27.53 8.93 31.48
CA SER A 22 27.43 8.16 30.22
C SER A 22 25.98 8.02 29.73
N LEU A 23 24.99 8.31 30.57
CA LEU A 23 23.57 8.24 30.21
C LEU A 23 23.19 9.12 29.01
N PRO A 24 23.71 10.35 28.83
CA PRO A 24 23.37 11.17 27.66
C PRO A 24 23.73 10.49 26.34
N LYS A 25 24.88 9.82 26.27
CA LYS A 25 25.32 9.09 25.06
C LYS A 25 24.47 7.84 24.81
N ALA A 26 24.03 7.17 25.87
CA ALA A 26 23.13 6.03 25.76
C ALA A 26 21.74 6.46 25.27
N ILE A 27 21.24 7.60 25.74
CA ILE A 27 19.98 8.19 25.28
C ILE A 27 20.09 8.56 23.79
N GLU A 28 21.12 9.31 23.39
CA GLU A 28 21.35 9.69 21.98
C GLU A 28 21.38 8.45 21.07
N PHE A 29 22.12 7.41 21.47
CA PHE A 29 22.19 6.17 20.70
C PHE A 29 20.85 5.43 20.63
N LEU A 30 20.10 5.35 21.74
CA LEU A 30 18.78 4.74 21.76
C LEU A 30 17.74 5.54 20.97
N GLU A 31 17.84 6.87 20.93
CA GLU A 31 17.00 7.73 20.12
C GLU A 31 17.25 7.52 18.63
N VAL A 32 18.51 7.38 18.20
CA VAL A 32 18.86 7.01 16.82
C VAL A 32 18.25 5.65 16.45
N LEU A 33 18.45 4.62 17.29
CA LEU A 33 17.87 3.31 17.05
C LEU A 33 16.34 3.33 17.06
N ALA A 34 15.72 4.13 17.93
CA ALA A 34 14.27 4.30 17.98
C ALA A 34 13.75 4.97 16.71
N GLN A 35 14.45 5.98 16.17
CA GLN A 35 14.12 6.63 14.90
C GLN A 35 14.28 5.68 13.71
N GLU A 36 15.34 4.87 13.69
CA GLU A 36 15.54 3.82 12.68
C GLU A 36 14.43 2.75 12.74
N SER A 37 13.98 2.38 13.95
CA SER A 37 12.87 1.45 14.15
C SER A 37 11.46 2.08 14.02
N SER A 38 11.37 3.40 13.93
CA SER A 38 10.13 4.16 13.69
C SER A 38 9.81 4.30 12.19
N GLN A 39 10.71 3.82 11.32
CA GLN A 39 10.32 3.34 10.00
C GLN A 39 9.26 2.24 10.23
N PRO A 40 8.11 2.25 9.52
CA PRO A 40 6.99 1.38 9.84
C PRO A 40 7.45 -0.08 9.97
N SER A 41 7.24 -0.60 11.18
CA SER A 41 7.56 -1.96 11.59
C SER A 41 7.19 -2.98 10.52
N GLU A 42 8.17 -3.81 10.18
CA GLU A 42 8.11 -4.90 9.22
C GLU A 42 6.90 -5.83 9.48
N MET A 43 5.77 -5.55 8.83
CA MET A 43 5.14 -6.65 8.08
C MET A 43 6.22 -7.10 7.09
N ASN A 44 6.50 -8.40 7.04
CA ASN A 44 7.48 -8.95 6.09
C ASN A 44 7.30 -8.23 4.75
N PRO A 45 8.32 -7.51 4.24
CA PRO A 45 8.18 -6.67 3.05
C PRO A 45 7.60 -7.47 1.86
N GLN A 46 7.83 -8.78 1.84
CA GLN A 46 7.23 -9.70 0.87
C GLN A 46 5.70 -9.83 1.01
N THR A 47 5.18 -9.88 2.24
CA THR A 47 3.74 -9.89 2.52
C THR A 47 3.11 -8.57 2.12
N ARG A 48 3.73 -7.44 2.50
CA ARG A 48 3.21 -6.12 2.14
C ARG A 48 3.23 -5.88 0.63
N GLU A 49 4.30 -6.27 -0.04
CA GLU A 49 4.38 -6.22 -1.50
C GLU A 49 3.28 -7.07 -2.15
N THR A 50 3.04 -8.29 -1.65
CA THR A 50 1.99 -9.17 -2.16
C THR A 50 0.60 -8.54 -2.03
N ASP A 51 0.31 -7.91 -0.89
CA ASP A 51 -0.97 -7.22 -0.66
C ASP A 51 -1.14 -6.02 -1.60
N LEU A 52 -0.08 -5.22 -1.78
CA LEU A 52 -0.08 -4.10 -2.72
C LEU A 52 -0.32 -4.56 -4.16
N LEU A 53 0.34 -5.64 -4.58
CA LEU A 53 0.13 -6.23 -5.90
C LEU A 53 -1.30 -6.72 -6.09
N ALA A 54 -1.92 -7.32 -5.06
CA ALA A 54 -3.32 -7.73 -5.11
C ALA A 54 -4.26 -6.54 -5.31
N VAL A 55 -4.03 -5.42 -4.63
CA VAL A 55 -4.79 -4.17 -4.82
C VAL A 55 -4.60 -3.62 -6.23
N ILE A 56 -3.35 -3.57 -6.71
CA ILE A 56 -2.99 -3.05 -8.03
C ILE A 56 -3.65 -3.86 -9.16
N GLN A 57 -3.69 -5.19 -9.01
CA GLN A 57 -4.25 -6.11 -9.99
C GLN A 57 -5.76 -6.30 -9.88
N ARG A 58 -6.41 -5.78 -8.83
CA ARG A 58 -7.86 -5.88 -8.66
C ARG A 58 -8.58 -5.25 -9.84
N ARG A 59 -9.51 -6.01 -10.43
CA ARG A 59 -10.39 -5.62 -11.54
C ARG A 59 -11.82 -6.02 -11.21
N LEU A 60 -12.78 -5.45 -11.94
CA LEU A 60 -14.15 -5.96 -11.90
C LEU A 60 -14.19 -7.39 -12.46
N PRO A 61 -14.96 -8.30 -11.84
CA PRO A 61 -15.27 -9.60 -12.40
C PRO A 61 -15.84 -9.48 -13.83
N PRO A 62 -15.63 -10.49 -14.72
CA PRO A 62 -16.03 -10.39 -16.13
C PRO A 62 -17.52 -10.11 -16.34
N ASN A 63 -18.39 -10.68 -15.50
CA ASN A 63 -19.84 -10.44 -15.54
C ASN A 63 -20.20 -9.00 -15.16
N GLU A 64 -19.55 -8.44 -14.14
CA GLU A 64 -19.74 -7.05 -13.74
C GLU A 64 -19.20 -6.09 -14.79
N GLN A 65 -18.05 -6.40 -15.39
CA GLN A 65 -17.48 -5.62 -16.48
C GLN A 65 -18.39 -5.63 -17.72
N ALA A 66 -18.97 -6.79 -18.06
CA ALA A 66 -19.93 -6.90 -19.16
C ALA A 66 -21.20 -6.08 -18.89
N ARG A 67 -21.73 -6.14 -17.66
CA ARG A 67 -22.89 -5.35 -17.25
C ARG A 67 -22.60 -3.85 -17.31
N LEU A 68 -21.45 -3.42 -16.83
CA LEU A 68 -21.02 -2.02 -16.93
C LEU A 68 -20.92 -1.55 -18.40
N ASN A 69 -20.37 -2.39 -19.28
CA ASN A 69 -20.26 -2.05 -20.70
C ASN A 69 -21.65 -1.90 -21.36
N ASP A 70 -22.59 -2.80 -21.06
CA ASP A 70 -23.99 -2.70 -21.50
C ASP A 70 -24.65 -1.40 -21.00
N LEU A 71 -24.52 -1.08 -19.70
CA LEU A 71 -25.06 0.14 -19.12
C LEU A 71 -24.47 1.40 -19.78
N ARG A 72 -23.17 1.42 -20.08
CA ARG A 72 -22.52 2.55 -20.80
C ARG A 72 -23.07 2.71 -22.21
N GLN A 73 -23.17 1.62 -22.97
CA GLN A 73 -23.73 1.65 -24.33
C GLN A 73 -25.20 2.13 -24.32
N ARG A 74 -25.98 1.70 -23.33
CA ARG A 74 -27.37 2.11 -23.18
C ARG A 74 -27.53 3.57 -22.73
N ASN A 75 -26.58 4.05 -21.92
CA ASN A 75 -26.48 5.47 -21.57
C ASN A 75 -26.20 6.34 -22.81
N GLU A 76 -25.24 5.93 -23.65
CA GLU A 76 -24.89 6.63 -24.90
C GLU A 76 -26.05 6.66 -25.90
N THR A 77 -26.84 5.59 -25.96
CA THR A 77 -28.03 5.50 -26.83
C THR A 77 -29.29 6.13 -26.23
N GLY A 78 -29.23 6.64 -24.99
CA GLY A 78 -30.37 7.26 -24.30
C GLY A 78 -31.50 6.29 -23.94
N THR A 79 -31.21 4.99 -23.86
CA THR A 79 -32.20 3.91 -23.59
C THR A 79 -32.12 3.38 -22.15
N LEU A 80 -31.38 4.07 -21.29
CA LEU A 80 -31.17 3.70 -19.90
C LEU A 80 -32.39 4.09 -19.05
N SER A 81 -32.93 3.15 -18.27
CA SER A 81 -33.93 3.49 -17.26
C SER A 81 -33.30 4.17 -16.05
N GLU A 82 -34.11 4.82 -15.21
CA GLU A 82 -33.63 5.45 -13.97
C GLU A 82 -32.92 4.46 -13.03
N LEU A 83 -33.46 3.24 -12.91
CA LEU A 83 -32.84 2.19 -12.07
C LEU A 83 -31.46 1.77 -12.62
N GLU A 84 -31.34 1.68 -13.94
CA GLU A 84 -30.08 1.33 -14.61
C GLU A 84 -29.08 2.47 -14.57
N HIS A 85 -29.54 3.72 -14.59
CA HIS A 85 -28.71 4.89 -14.36
C HIS A 85 -28.12 4.88 -12.95
N GLN A 86 -28.91 4.56 -11.93
CA GLN A 86 -28.42 4.40 -10.56
C GLN A 86 -27.45 3.22 -10.43
N GLU A 87 -27.69 2.12 -11.15
CA GLU A 87 -26.75 1.00 -11.21
C GLU A 87 -25.41 1.43 -11.84
N LEU A 88 -25.45 2.19 -12.94
CA LEU A 88 -24.26 2.72 -13.59
C LEU A 88 -23.45 3.64 -12.67
N LEU A 89 -24.11 4.54 -11.93
CA LEU A 89 -23.46 5.41 -10.96
C LEU A 89 -22.72 4.61 -9.87
N LYS A 90 -23.35 3.55 -9.34
CA LYS A 90 -22.68 2.67 -8.35
C LYS A 90 -21.43 1.99 -8.89
N TYR A 91 -21.45 1.57 -10.16
CA TYR A 91 -20.25 1.02 -10.79
C TYR A 91 -19.16 2.08 -10.96
N ILE A 92 -19.51 3.31 -11.34
CA ILE A 92 -18.57 4.42 -11.49
C ILE A 92 -17.92 4.73 -10.14
N GLU A 93 -18.70 4.95 -9.08
CA GLU A 93 -18.20 5.22 -7.73
C GLU A 93 -17.24 4.11 -7.25
N ARG A 94 -17.59 2.85 -7.49
CA ARG A 94 -16.74 1.71 -7.14
C ARG A 94 -15.43 1.71 -7.93
N ILE A 95 -15.45 2.01 -9.23
CA ILE A 95 -14.24 2.07 -10.04
C ILE A 95 -13.36 3.22 -9.58
N GLU A 96 -13.91 4.41 -9.36
CA GLU A 96 -13.16 5.58 -8.90
C GLU A 96 -12.46 5.30 -7.55
N LEU A 97 -13.16 4.65 -6.62
CA LEU A 97 -12.55 4.20 -5.36
C LEU A 97 -11.42 3.19 -5.61
N GLN A 98 -11.64 2.20 -6.48
CA GLN A 98 -10.62 1.22 -6.82
C GLN A 98 -9.40 1.86 -7.50
N ASP A 99 -9.61 2.89 -8.31
CA ASP A 99 -8.57 3.64 -9.00
C ASP A 99 -7.74 4.48 -8.03
N ALA A 100 -8.39 5.13 -7.07
CA ALA A 100 -7.72 5.84 -5.98
C ALA A 100 -6.88 4.90 -5.10
N GLU A 101 -7.44 3.76 -4.71
CA GLU A 101 -6.73 2.72 -3.94
C GLU A 101 -5.55 2.15 -4.73
N ARG A 102 -5.71 1.96 -6.05
CA ARG A 102 -4.62 1.50 -6.93
C ARG A 102 -3.50 2.53 -7.05
N ALA A 103 -3.83 3.81 -7.20
CA ALA A 103 -2.83 4.87 -7.26
C ALA A 103 -2.01 4.94 -5.95
N ALA A 104 -2.69 4.87 -4.79
CA ALA A 104 -2.02 4.82 -3.49
C ALA A 104 -1.10 3.59 -3.37
N ALA A 105 -1.57 2.42 -3.80
CA ALA A 105 -0.78 1.19 -3.75
C ALA A 105 0.46 1.24 -4.67
N LEU A 106 0.37 1.87 -5.85
CA LEU A 106 1.51 2.05 -6.75
C LEU A 106 2.59 2.96 -6.15
N ILE A 107 2.16 4.06 -5.50
CA ILE A 107 3.08 4.97 -4.79
C ILE A 107 3.79 4.22 -3.65
N GLU A 108 3.05 3.45 -2.87
CA GLU A 108 3.62 2.68 -1.76
C GLU A 108 4.56 1.57 -2.27
N LEU A 109 4.23 0.91 -3.38
CA LEU A 109 5.10 -0.09 -4.00
C LEU A 109 6.43 0.51 -4.49
N ALA A 110 6.39 1.73 -5.06
CA ALA A 110 7.60 2.44 -5.46
C ALA A 110 8.50 2.76 -4.26
N GLN A 111 7.89 3.22 -3.15
CA GLN A 111 8.60 3.47 -1.89
C GLN A 111 9.22 2.18 -1.33
N LEU A 112 8.46 1.08 -1.32
CA LEU A 112 8.90 -0.22 -0.82
C LEU A 112 10.08 -0.78 -1.63
N ARG A 113 10.05 -0.60 -2.96
CA ARG A 113 11.11 -1.03 -3.89
C ARG A 113 12.27 -0.05 -4.00
N GLN A 114 12.15 1.15 -3.44
CA GLN A 114 13.14 2.23 -3.55
C GLN A 114 13.46 2.62 -5.01
N VAL A 115 12.45 2.59 -5.87
CA VAL A 115 12.55 3.00 -7.29
C VAL A 115 11.67 4.21 -7.56
N PRO A 116 11.96 5.00 -8.61
CA PRO A 116 11.06 6.04 -9.08
C PRO A 116 9.65 5.48 -9.39
N LEU A 117 8.62 6.28 -9.14
CA LEU A 117 7.24 5.88 -9.40
C LEU A 117 7.04 5.52 -10.89
N GLU A 118 7.73 6.22 -11.79
CA GLU A 118 7.71 6.01 -13.23
C GLU A 118 8.07 4.56 -13.60
N GLU A 119 9.09 3.98 -12.95
CA GLU A 119 9.50 2.59 -13.20
C GLU A 119 8.42 1.58 -12.77
N VAL A 120 7.69 1.88 -11.69
CA VAL A 120 6.56 1.07 -11.25
C VAL A 120 5.39 1.23 -12.21
N LEU A 121 5.06 2.47 -12.61
CA LEU A 121 3.97 2.74 -13.55
C LEU A 121 4.19 2.01 -14.88
N ASP A 122 5.39 2.04 -15.44
CA ASP A 122 5.73 1.35 -16.69
C ASP A 122 5.55 -0.18 -16.61
N ALA A 123 5.72 -0.75 -15.41
CA ALA A 123 5.54 -2.19 -15.19
C ALA A 123 4.07 -2.61 -15.06
N PHE A 124 3.17 -1.72 -14.64
CA PHE A 124 1.77 -2.06 -14.30
C PHE A 124 0.72 -1.38 -15.17
N LEU A 125 1.07 -0.29 -15.87
CA LEU A 125 0.21 0.30 -16.87
C LEU A 125 0.44 -0.44 -18.20
N PRO A 126 -0.62 -0.90 -18.88
CA PRO A 126 -0.46 -1.38 -20.24
C PRO A 126 0.10 -0.23 -21.08
N VAL A 127 1.16 -0.51 -21.86
CA VAL A 127 1.66 0.38 -22.92
C VAL A 127 0.60 0.45 -24.02
N ASN A 128 -0.54 1.10 -23.76
CA ASN A 128 -1.47 1.49 -24.80
C ASN A 128 -0.93 2.78 -25.42
N ARG A 129 0.04 2.62 -26.31
CA ARG A 129 0.13 3.52 -27.46
C ARG A 129 -1.19 3.36 -28.20
N VAL A 130 -1.93 4.46 -28.23
CA VAL A 130 -3.11 4.70 -29.06
C VAL A 130 -3.02 3.91 -30.38
N ALA A 131 -4.01 3.06 -30.63
CA ALA A 131 -4.35 2.54 -31.95
C ALA A 131 -5.85 2.74 -32.15
#